data_AF-A0AAW6FVW9-F1
#
_entry.id   AF-A0AAW6FVW9-F1
#
_cell.length_a   1.000
_cell.length_b   1.000
_cell.length_c   1.000
_cell.angle_alpha   90.00
_cell.angle_beta   90.00
_cell.angle_gamma   90.00
#
_symmetry.space_group_name_H-M   'P 1'
#
loop_
_entity.id
_entity.type
_entity.pdbx_description
1 polymer ?
#
loop_
_entity_poly.entity_id
_entity_poly.type
_entity_poly.pdbx_seq_one_letter_code
_entity_poly.pdbx_strand_id
1 'polypeptide(L)' 'MRIELITGLLFLALSILFLLGKGSFLIAGYNTSSKAEKAKYDEKKICRYAGIAMLIASIGQFVLL' A
#
# COMPACT_ATOMS: atom_id res chain seq x y z
N MET A 1 -2.74 -14.89 -17.71
CA MET A 1 -2.44 -13.75 -18.61
C MET A 1 -3.40 -12.55 -18.50
N ARG A 2 -4.67 -12.56 -18.96
CA ARG A 2 -5.50 -11.32 -18.94
C ARG A 2 -5.86 -10.81 -17.52
N ILE A 3 -6.24 -11.70 -16.61
CA ILE A 3 -6.61 -11.33 -15.23
C ILE A 3 -5.40 -10.83 -14.43
N GLU A 4 -4.24 -11.46 -14.63
CA GLU A 4 -3.03 -11.12 -13.88
C GLU A 4 -2.49 -9.73 -14.22
N LEU A 5 -2.63 -9.29 -15.47
CA LEU A 5 -2.32 -7.91 -15.87
C LEU A 5 -3.20 -6.89 -15.13
N ILE A 6 -4.51 -7.18 -15.00
CA ILE A 6 -5.45 -6.31 -14.27
C ILE A 6 -5.04 -6.22 -12.79
N THR A 7 -4.74 -7.36 -12.16
CA THR A 7 -4.27 -7.40 -10.77
C THR A 7 -2.95 -6.63 -10.60
N GLY A 8 -2.01 -6.78 -11.54
CA GLY A 8 -0.72 -6.10 -11.49
C GLY A 8 -0.85 -4.58 -11.59
N LEU A 9 -1.70 -4.10 -12.50
CA LEU A 9 -2.00 -2.67 -12.63
C LEU A 9 -2.73 -2.11 -11.40
N LEU A 10 -3.64 -2.88 -10.80
CA LEU A 10 -4.30 -2.50 -9.56
C LEU A 10 -3.28 -2.33 -8.41
N PHE A 11 -2.35 -3.29 -8.26
CA PHE A 11 -1.33 -3.24 -7.22
C PHE A 11 -0.37 -2.08 -7.44
N LEU A 12 0.00 -1.78 -8.69
CA LEU A 12 0.81 -0.62 -9.03
C LEU A 12 0.09 0.69 -8.67
N ALA A 13 -1.20 0.82 -9.02
CA ALA A 13 -2.00 2.00 -8.70
C ALA A 13 -2.13 2.21 -7.18
N LEU A 14 -2.40 1.15 -6.42
CA LEU A 14 -2.46 1.20 -4.97
C LEU A 14 -1.11 1.53 -4.34
N SER A 15 -0.01 0.96 -4.85
CA SER A 15 1.34 1.30 -4.41
C SER A 15 1.61 2.81 -4.57
N ILE A 16 1.28 3.39 -5.73
CA ILE A 16 1.43 4.83 -5.97
C ILE A 16 0.57 5.64 -4.97
N LEU A 17 -0.69 5.25 -4.76
CA LEU A 17 -1.58 5.89 -3.77
C LEU A 17 -0.96 5.92 -2.36
N PHE A 18 -0.37 4.79 -1.94
CA PHE A 18 0.33 4.67 -0.67
C PHE A 18 1.61 5.51 -0.60
N LEU A 19 2.45 5.51 -1.66
CA LEU A 19 3.68 6.30 -1.72
C LEU A 19 3.41 7.82 -1.64
N LEU A 20 2.28 8.26 -2.20
CA LEU A 20 1.79 9.64 -2.06
C LEU A 20 1.27 9.98 -0.66
N GLY A 21 1.17 9.01 0.24
CA GLY A 21 0.68 9.18 1.61
C GLY A 21 -0.85 9.32 1.70
N LYS A 22 -1.59 8.89 0.67
CA LYS A 22 -3.05 9.05 0.57
C LYS A 22 -3.83 7.75 0.83
N GLY A 23 -3.13 6.64 1.06
CA GLY A 23 -3.72 5.31 1.25
C GLY A 23 -4.02 4.92 2.71
N SER A 24 -3.88 5.82 3.68
CA SER A 24 -3.95 5.50 5.11
C SER A 24 -5.27 4.83 5.51
N PHE A 25 -6.37 5.17 4.85
CA PHE A 25 -7.70 4.58 5.06
C PHE A 25 -7.74 3.06 4.80
N LEU A 26 -6.79 2.50 4.04
CA LEU A 26 -6.65 1.07 3.78
C LEU A 26 -5.78 0.35 4.82
N ILE A 27 -5.10 1.07 5.72
CA ILE A 27 -4.26 0.46 6.76
C ILE A 27 -5.13 0.08 7.95
N ALA A 28 -5.65 -1.14 7.94
CA ALA A 28 -6.58 -1.63 8.96
C ALA A 28 -6.06 -1.42 10.39
N GLY A 29 -4.83 -1.87 10.70
CA GLY A 29 -4.24 -1.73 12.03
C GLY A 29 -4.09 -0.26 12.50
N TYR A 30 -3.85 0.67 11.59
CA TYR A 30 -3.75 2.10 11.90
C TYR A 30 -5.12 2.73 12.16
N ASN A 31 -6.16 2.31 11.43
CA ASN A 31 -7.51 2.86 11.59
C ASN A 31 -8.32 2.22 12.72
N THR A 32 -8.01 0.99 13.12
CA THR A 32 -8.63 0.34 14.29
C THR A 32 -7.92 0.66 15.61
N SER A 33 -6.75 1.30 15.53
CA SER A 33 -6.01 1.75 16.71
C SER A 33 -6.76 2.85 17.49
N SER A 34 -6.55 2.90 18.80
CA SER A 34 -7.04 4.00 19.63
C SER A 34 -6.42 5.34 19.18
N LYS A 35 -7.07 6.46 19.49
CA LYS A 35 -6.52 7.80 19.16
C LYS A 35 -5.12 8.01 19.75
N ALA A 36 -4.88 7.54 20.98
CA ALA A 36 -3.59 7.65 21.65
C ALA A 36 -2.50 6.83 20.97
N GLU A 37 -2.84 5.62 20.49
CA GLU A 37 -1.90 4.78 19.73
C GLU A 37 -1.64 5.37 18.34
N LYS A 38 -2.69 5.78 17.63
CA LYS A 38 -2.61 6.39 16.30
C LYS A 38 -1.69 7.63 16.29
N ALA A 39 -1.73 8.44 17.35
CA ALA A 39 -0.91 9.65 17.49
C ALA A 39 0.61 9.39 17.62
N LYS A 40 1.03 8.15 17.93
CA LYS A 40 2.46 7.78 18.00
C LYS A 40 3.11 7.63 16.63
N TYR A 41 2.31 7.50 15.57
CA TYR A 41 2.80 7.22 14.24
C TYR A 41 2.60 8.37 13.26
N ASP A 42 3.55 8.54 12.36
CA ASP A 42 3.42 9.39 11.18
C ASP A 42 2.63 8.65 10.10
N GLU A 43 1.42 9.12 9.83
CA GLU A 43 0.49 8.57 8.84
C GLU A 43 1.13 8.42 7.45
N LYS A 44 1.91 9.41 7.02
CA LYS A 44 2.57 9.39 5.70
C LYS A 44 3.69 8.37 5.67
N LYS A 45 4.46 8.23 6.75
CA LYS A 45 5.52 7.20 6.84
C LYS A 45 4.91 5.79 6.78
N ILE A 46 3.85 5.52 7.55
CA ILE A 46 3.15 4.23 7.48
C ILE A 46 2.68 3.94 6.05
N CYS A 47 2.03 4.92 5.41
CA CYS A 47 1.59 4.76 4.02
C CYS A 47 2.75 4.45 3.09
N ARG A 48 3.87 5.18 3.19
CA ARG A 48 5.04 4.95 2.33
C ARG A 48 5.64 3.56 2.52
N TYR A 49 5.74 3.06 3.75
CA TYR A 49 6.21 1.68 3.99
C TYR A 49 5.30 0.65 3.33
N ALA A 50 3.97 0.79 3.48
CA ALA A 50 3.01 -0.07 2.81
C ALA A 50 3.13 0.03 1.28
N GLY A 51 3.33 1.24 0.75
CA GLY A 51 3.50 1.50 -0.68
C GLY A 51 4.75 0.86 -1.27
N ILE A 52 5.89 0.90 -0.55
CA ILE A 52 7.14 0.24 -0.95
C ILE A 52 6.96 -1.28 -0.98
N ALA A 53 6.38 -1.86 0.08
CA ALA A 53 6.12 -3.30 0.13
C ALA A 53 5.22 -3.75 -1.02
N MET A 54 4.17 -2.98 -1.30
CA MET A 54 3.24 -3.24 -2.41
C MET A 54 3.89 -3.03 -3.78
N LEU A 55 4.81 -2.08 -3.92
CA LEU A 55 5.57 -1.89 -5.16
C LEU A 55 6.44 -3.10 -5.46
N ILE A 56 7.15 -3.62 -4.45
CA ILE A 56 7.99 -4.81 -4.58
C ILE A 56 7.13 -6.01 -5.00
N ALA A 57 5.97 -6.20 -4.37
CA ALA A 57 5.04 -7.25 -4.74
C ALA A 57 4.52 -7.09 -6.19
N SER A 58 4.17 -5.86 -6.60
CA SER A 58 3.72 -5.54 -7.95
C SER A 58 4.81 -5.85 -8.99
N ILE A 59 6.04 -5.41 -8.77
CA ILE A 59 7.18 -5.70 -9.64
C ILE A 59 7.44 -7.21 -9.69
N GLY A 60 7.47 -7.88 -8.54
CA GLY A 60 7.67 -9.33 -8.45
C GLY A 60 6.60 -10.09 -9.25
N GLN A 61 5.35 -9.66 -9.19
CA GLN A 61 4.29 -10.24 -10.00
C GLN A 61 4.57 -10.08 -11.50
N PHE A 62 4.92 -8.89 -11.98
CA PHE A 62 5.24 -8.66 -13.40
C PHE A 62 6.49 -9.41 -13.89
N VAL A 63 7.45 -9.69 -13.01
CA VAL A 63 8.64 -10.50 -13.34
C VAL A 63 8.31 -11.99 -13.47
N LEU A 64 7.31 -12.47 -12.72
CA LEU A 64 6.88 -13.87 -12.70
C LEU A 64 5.76 -14.20 -13.70
N LEU A 65 5.24 -13.18 -14.39
CA LEU A 65 4.11 -13.24 -15.35
C LEU A 65 4.59 -13.61 -16.75
#